data_AF-A0A970BDS5-F1
#
_entry.id   AF-A0A970BDS5-F1
#
_cell.length_a   1.000
_cell.length_b   1.000
_cell.length_c   1.000
_cell.angle_alpha   90.00
_cell.angle_beta   90.00
_cell.angle_gamma   90.00
#
_symmetry.space_group_name_H-M   'P 1'
#
loop_
_entity.id
_entity.type
_entity.pdbx_description
1 polymer ?
#
loop_
_entity_poly.entity_id
_entity_poly.type
_entity_poly.pdbx_seq_one_letter_code
_entity_poly.pdbx_strand_id
1 'polypeptide(L)'
;MKKYFFIAIFLIFNFTIYGQVFPEPPAINYFQYLDFEPMNNWSEIKIWGWSKNSKLAYSNKKIIDGRGGIITTVFILDIKTDAIVFEKSIDTEDFDGDDKEGYNYAYRNFMCDYIDVCAKNGIEFAQTEFKSIPIKHNTHTVNVKIEKEEKIGVWEESDIEIYGNIGSYKLIAKNKNGQKTIHQNTFMQAANDVIVCGYFNSPFEDRALIIIGEYVRAFEGWDVEFILIGCHLSNGFQ
;
A
#
# COMPACT_ATOMS: atom_id res chain seq x y z
N MET A 1 -20.76 49.01 1.96
CA MET A 1 -20.32 48.09 3.04
C MET A 1 -20.64 46.61 2.81
N LYS A 2 -21.80 46.21 2.26
CA LYS A 2 -22.14 44.77 2.07
C LYS A 2 -21.25 43.98 1.09
N LYS A 3 -20.69 44.60 0.03
CA LYS A 3 -19.83 43.89 -0.96
C LYS A 3 -18.48 43.43 -0.40
N TYR A 4 -17.85 44.21 0.47
CA TYR A 4 -16.54 43.87 1.04
C TYR A 4 -16.62 42.77 2.11
N PHE A 5 -17.77 42.64 2.78
CA PHE A 5 -18.02 41.58 3.76
C PHE A 5 -18.11 40.19 3.11
N PHE A 6 -18.76 40.09 1.95
CA PHE A 6 -18.83 38.83 1.19
C PHE A 6 -17.46 38.39 0.64
N ILE A 7 -16.64 39.32 0.17
CA ILE A 7 -15.29 39.01 -0.32
C ILE A 7 -14.39 38.55 0.84
N ALA A 8 -14.48 39.20 2.00
CA ALA A 8 -13.72 38.80 3.19
C ALA A 8 -14.13 37.40 3.69
N ILE A 9 -15.43 37.07 3.71
CA ILE A 9 -15.90 35.72 4.08
C ILE A 9 -15.42 34.68 3.07
N PHE A 10 -15.47 34.98 1.77
CA PHE A 10 -14.99 34.06 0.73
C PHE A 10 -13.47 33.82 0.85
N LEU A 11 -12.69 34.86 1.12
CA LEU A 11 -11.24 34.74 1.34
C LEU A 11 -10.91 33.99 2.63
N ILE A 12 -11.65 34.23 3.72
CA ILE A 12 -11.48 33.50 4.99
C ILE A 12 -11.84 32.02 4.76
N PHE A 13 -12.96 31.69 4.10
CA PHE A 13 -13.32 30.30 3.80
C PHE A 13 -12.27 29.58 2.93
N ASN A 14 -11.70 30.26 1.93
CA ASN A 14 -10.62 29.66 1.14
C ASN A 14 -9.34 29.46 1.98
N PHE A 15 -8.96 30.43 2.83
CA PHE A 15 -7.78 30.29 3.71
C PHE A 15 -7.93 29.18 4.76
N THR A 16 -9.13 28.96 5.32
CA THR A 16 -9.34 27.90 6.31
C THR A 16 -9.31 26.49 5.70
N ILE A 17 -9.67 26.34 4.41
CA ILE A 17 -9.63 25.04 3.71
C ILE A 17 -8.19 24.65 3.35
N TYR A 18 -7.34 25.61 2.95
CA TYR A 18 -5.92 25.35 2.65
C TYR A 18 -5.05 25.11 3.90
N GLY A 19 -5.58 25.41 5.10
CA GLY A 19 -4.87 25.20 6.37
C GLY A 19 -5.21 23.90 7.09
N GLN A 20 -6.20 23.12 6.61
CA GLN A 20 -6.49 21.81 7.21
C GLN A 20 -5.45 20.81 6.72
N VAL A 21 -4.41 20.62 7.52
CA VAL A 21 -3.54 19.44 7.42
C VAL A 21 -4.45 18.23 7.62
N PHE A 22 -4.72 17.49 6.53
CA PHE A 22 -5.42 16.22 6.65
C PHE A 22 -4.57 15.33 7.57
N PRO A 23 -5.12 14.86 8.70
CA PRO A 23 -4.36 14.00 9.58
C PRO A 23 -3.95 12.75 8.81
N GLU A 24 -2.68 12.43 8.86
CA GLU A 24 -2.15 11.22 8.22
C GLU A 24 -2.88 9.99 8.78
N PRO A 25 -3.24 9.00 7.93
CA PRO A 25 -3.81 7.75 8.42
C PRO A 25 -2.87 7.06 9.42
N PRO A 26 -3.40 6.30 10.38
CA PRO A 26 -2.56 5.55 11.30
C PRO A 26 -1.74 4.49 10.55
N ALA A 27 -0.56 4.18 11.08
CA ALA A 27 0.22 3.02 10.71
C ALA A 27 -0.60 1.74 10.96
N ILE A 28 -0.47 0.74 10.08
CA ILE A 28 -1.16 -0.54 10.21
C ILE A 28 -0.12 -1.64 10.38
N ASN A 29 -0.22 -2.41 11.47
CA ASN A 29 0.54 -3.65 11.61
C ASN A 29 -0.10 -4.74 10.74
N TYR A 30 0.47 -4.99 9.57
CA TYR A 30 -0.03 -5.99 8.63
C TYR A 30 0.18 -7.44 9.08
N PHE A 31 1.03 -7.67 10.07
CA PHE A 31 1.32 -9.00 10.61
C PHE A 31 0.51 -9.32 11.88
N GLN A 32 -0.36 -8.41 12.34
CA GLN A 32 -1.10 -8.56 13.60
C GLN A 32 -2.00 -9.81 13.69
N TYR A 33 -2.27 -10.47 12.56
CA TYR A 33 -3.08 -11.68 12.47
C TYR A 33 -2.26 -12.92 12.08
N LEU A 34 -0.94 -12.79 12.01
CA LEU A 34 -0.02 -13.84 11.62
C LEU A 34 0.84 -14.25 12.81
N ASP A 35 1.18 -15.53 12.86
CA ASP A 35 2.23 -16.04 13.77
C ASP A 35 3.60 -15.86 13.09
N PHE A 36 3.87 -14.63 12.67
CA PHE A 36 5.06 -14.23 11.94
C PHE A 36 5.40 -12.80 12.33
N GLU A 37 6.65 -12.60 12.75
CA GLU A 37 7.19 -11.28 13.05
C GLU A 37 8.45 -11.12 12.19
N PRO A 38 8.47 -10.19 11.23
CA PRO A 38 9.64 -10.02 10.38
C PRO A 38 10.81 -9.49 11.21
N MET A 39 12.04 -9.90 10.84
CA MET A 39 13.25 -9.38 11.52
C MET A 39 13.33 -7.87 11.45
N ASN A 40 13.04 -7.31 10.28
CA ASN A 40 12.94 -5.89 10.04
C ASN A 40 11.60 -5.59 9.38
N ASN A 41 10.99 -4.46 9.77
CA ASN A 41 9.82 -3.92 9.10
C ASN A 41 10.11 -2.47 8.72
N TRP A 42 10.89 -2.28 7.67
CA TRP A 42 11.32 -0.94 7.24
C TRP A 42 10.30 -0.23 6.37
N SER A 43 9.20 -0.90 6.03
CA SER A 43 8.15 -0.44 5.13
C SER A 43 6.85 -0.21 5.90
N GLU A 44 6.30 0.99 5.82
CA GLU A 44 5.04 1.36 6.46
C GLU A 44 4.04 1.83 5.40
N ILE A 45 3.04 0.99 5.11
CA ILE A 45 1.94 1.35 4.21
C ILE A 45 0.79 1.98 4.97
N LYS A 46 0.25 3.08 4.42
CA LYS A 46 -0.93 3.78 4.93
C LYS A 46 -1.96 3.95 3.84
N ILE A 47 -3.20 3.56 4.14
CA ILE A 47 -4.34 3.73 3.23
C ILE A 47 -5.00 5.08 3.50
N TRP A 48 -5.01 5.96 2.49
CA TRP A 48 -5.56 7.31 2.60
C TRP A 48 -7.05 7.35 2.25
N GLY A 49 -7.45 6.62 1.22
CA GLY A 49 -8.83 6.67 0.76
C GLY A 49 -9.07 5.88 -0.50
N TRP A 50 -10.33 5.95 -0.93
CA TRP A 50 -10.87 5.14 -2.01
C TRP A 50 -11.68 6.04 -2.93
N SER A 51 -11.85 5.61 -4.17
CA SER A 51 -12.76 6.24 -5.12
C SER A 51 -13.85 5.27 -5.52
N LYS A 52 -14.92 5.80 -6.10
CA LYS A 52 -16.02 5.00 -6.68
C LYS A 52 -15.66 4.33 -8.00
N ASN A 53 -14.46 4.58 -8.55
CA ASN A 53 -13.99 4.03 -9.82
C ASN A 53 -12.77 3.11 -9.64
N SER A 54 -12.74 2.33 -8.56
CA SER A 54 -11.71 1.33 -8.28
C SER A 54 -10.29 1.89 -8.12
N LYS A 55 -10.13 3.13 -7.67
CA LYS A 55 -8.81 3.67 -7.28
C LYS A 55 -8.64 3.75 -5.77
N LEU A 56 -7.44 3.45 -5.33
CA LEU A 56 -6.96 3.50 -3.96
C LEU A 56 -5.82 4.51 -3.87
N ALA A 57 -5.88 5.39 -2.88
CA ALA A 57 -4.77 6.26 -2.51
C ALA A 57 -4.04 5.63 -1.31
N TYR A 58 -2.73 5.43 -1.42
CA TYR A 58 -1.90 4.93 -0.33
C TYR A 58 -0.52 5.60 -0.32
N SER A 59 0.18 5.52 0.80
CA SER A 59 1.60 5.88 0.88
C SER A 59 2.41 4.72 1.41
N ASN A 60 3.67 4.65 1.01
CA ASN A 60 4.66 3.76 1.58
C ASN A 60 5.83 4.60 2.11
N LYS A 61 6.14 4.45 3.39
CA LYS A 61 7.32 5.05 4.01
C LYS A 61 8.35 3.94 4.23
N LYS A 62 9.50 4.04 3.55
CA LYS A 62 10.58 3.06 3.59
C LYS A 62 11.83 3.66 4.22
N ILE A 63 12.37 3.02 5.26
CA ILE A 63 13.71 3.32 5.77
C ILE A 63 14.73 2.72 4.78
N ILE A 64 15.71 3.51 4.35
CA ILE A 64 16.71 3.02 3.40
C ILE A 64 17.95 2.54 4.14
N ASP A 65 18.15 1.24 4.05
CA ASP A 65 19.28 0.55 4.65
C ASP A 65 20.62 0.94 4.00
N GLY A 66 21.69 0.85 4.77
CA GLY A 66 23.06 1.20 4.38
C GLY A 66 23.35 2.70 4.30
N ARG A 67 22.50 3.49 3.62
CA ARG A 67 22.69 4.96 3.51
C ARG A 67 22.01 5.75 4.64
N GLY A 68 21.01 5.16 5.29
CA GLY A 68 20.12 5.88 6.20
C GLY A 68 19.02 6.66 5.47
N GLY A 69 18.25 7.42 6.25
CA GLY A 69 17.16 8.24 5.72
C GLY A 69 15.86 7.46 5.44
N ILE A 70 14.87 8.20 4.96
CA ILE A 70 13.50 7.73 4.75
C ILE A 70 13.02 8.22 3.39
N ILE A 71 12.54 7.30 2.56
CA ILE A 71 11.78 7.63 1.36
C ILE A 71 10.30 7.49 1.68
N THR A 72 9.53 8.55 1.43
CA THR A 72 8.06 8.48 1.43
C THR A 72 7.58 8.54 -0.01
N THR A 73 6.91 7.49 -0.48
CA THR A 73 6.27 7.45 -1.78
C THR A 73 4.77 7.41 -1.63
N VAL A 74 4.07 8.26 -2.38
CA VAL A 74 2.60 8.28 -2.46
C VAL A 74 2.16 7.71 -3.79
N PHE A 75 1.04 7.00 -3.78
CA PHE A 75 0.54 6.25 -4.93
C PHE A 75 -0.96 6.43 -5.10
N ILE A 76 -1.41 6.41 -6.35
CA ILE A 76 -2.78 6.03 -6.68
C ILE A 76 -2.73 4.73 -7.49
N LEU A 77 -3.38 3.71 -6.98
CA LEU A 77 -3.50 2.38 -7.58
C LEU A 77 -4.91 2.19 -8.12
N ASP A 78 -5.04 1.83 -9.40
CA ASP A 78 -6.28 1.26 -9.95
C ASP A 78 -6.34 -0.23 -9.56
N ILE A 79 -7.19 -0.56 -8.59
CA ILE A 79 -7.37 -1.91 -8.05
C ILE A 79 -8.24 -2.81 -8.94
N LYS A 80 -8.66 -2.34 -10.12
CA LYS A 80 -9.29 -3.20 -11.12
C LYS A 80 -8.25 -3.79 -12.07
N THR A 81 -7.19 -3.04 -12.34
CA THR A 81 -6.14 -3.44 -13.28
C THR A 81 -4.79 -3.67 -12.59
N ASP A 82 -4.72 -3.48 -11.28
CA ASP A 82 -3.49 -3.45 -10.47
C ASP A 82 -2.44 -2.47 -11.01
N ALA A 83 -2.88 -1.35 -11.60
CA ALA A 83 -1.99 -0.39 -12.26
C ALA A 83 -1.77 0.85 -11.39
N ILE A 84 -0.51 1.25 -11.22
CA ILE A 84 -0.17 2.53 -10.60
C ILE A 84 -0.47 3.65 -11.60
N VAL A 85 -1.44 4.50 -11.28
CA VAL A 85 -1.87 5.64 -12.13
C VAL A 85 -1.19 6.95 -11.73
N PHE A 86 -0.64 7.01 -10.52
CA PHE A 86 0.15 8.13 -10.03
C PHE A 86 1.16 7.62 -9.01
N GLU A 87 2.38 8.16 -9.07
CA GLU A 87 3.45 7.90 -8.14
C GLU A 87 4.27 9.18 -7.96
N LYS A 88 4.63 9.50 -6.72
CA LYS A 88 5.58 10.57 -6.41
C LYS A 88 6.31 10.22 -5.11
N SER A 89 7.61 10.47 -5.06
CA SER A 89 8.43 10.24 -3.88
C SER A 89 9.04 11.54 -3.35
N ILE A 90 9.39 11.52 -2.07
CA ILE A 90 10.26 12.48 -1.40
C ILE A 90 11.25 11.72 -0.53
N ASP A 91 12.50 12.13 -0.54
CA ASP A 91 13.60 11.53 0.21
C ASP A 91 14.12 12.51 1.25
N THR A 92 14.37 12.04 2.48
CA THR A 92 14.99 12.88 3.51
C THR A 92 16.41 13.29 3.15
N GLU A 93 17.13 12.46 2.38
CA GLU A 93 18.52 12.73 2.00
C GLU A 93 18.67 13.73 0.84
N ASP A 94 17.57 14.17 0.23
CA ASP A 94 17.59 15.27 -0.74
C ASP A 94 17.80 16.64 -0.07
N PHE A 95 17.80 16.67 1.27
CA PHE A 95 17.96 17.85 2.09
C PHE A 95 19.22 17.70 2.94
N ASP A 96 19.96 18.80 3.14
CA ASP A 96 21.12 18.78 4.03
C ASP A 96 20.69 18.28 5.42
N GLY A 97 21.49 17.40 6.04
CA GLY A 97 21.08 16.61 7.22
C GLY A 97 20.61 17.40 8.46
N ASP A 98 20.84 18.72 8.49
CA ASP A 98 20.37 19.63 9.53
C ASP A 98 19.16 20.49 9.12
N ASP A 99 18.77 20.52 7.83
CA ASP A 99 17.69 21.33 7.28
C ASP A 99 16.30 20.68 7.48
N LYS A 100 15.95 20.49 8.76
CA LYS A 100 14.64 19.98 9.16
C LYS A 100 13.50 20.88 8.70
N GLU A 101 13.73 22.19 8.65
CA GLU A 101 12.71 23.16 8.22
C GLU A 101 12.44 23.05 6.72
N GLY A 102 13.49 22.95 5.89
CA GLY A 102 13.38 22.73 4.46
C GLY A 102 12.69 21.41 4.12
N TYR A 103 13.08 20.31 4.76
CA TYR A 103 12.38 19.02 4.61
C TYR A 103 10.90 19.12 4.99
N ASN A 104 10.58 19.70 6.15
CA ASN A 104 9.19 19.83 6.60
C ASN A 104 8.35 20.69 5.64
N TYR A 105 8.93 21.75 5.09
CA TYR A 105 8.28 22.60 4.09
C TYR A 105 8.05 21.85 2.78
N ALA A 106 9.06 21.14 2.28
CA ALA A 106 8.97 20.34 1.07
C ALA A 106 7.96 19.19 1.23
N TYR A 107 7.99 18.48 2.35
CA TYR A 107 7.05 17.41 2.68
C TYR A 107 5.61 17.94 2.72
N ARG A 108 5.37 19.12 3.31
CA ARG A 108 4.05 19.75 3.31
C ARG A 108 3.56 20.01 1.89
N ASN A 109 4.38 20.63 1.04
CA ASN A 109 4.01 20.90 -0.35
C ASN A 109 3.78 19.62 -1.14
N PHE A 110 4.63 18.61 -0.94
CA PHE A 110 4.48 17.27 -1.50
C PHE A 110 3.12 16.65 -1.13
N MET A 111 2.70 16.74 0.13
CA MET A 111 1.40 16.24 0.58
C MET A 111 0.23 17.08 0.06
N CYS A 112 0.36 18.40 -0.03
CA CYS A 112 -0.66 19.26 -0.66
C CYS A 112 -0.88 18.88 -2.13
N ASP A 113 0.19 18.70 -2.91
CA ASP A 113 0.10 18.24 -4.29
C ASP A 113 -0.60 16.88 -4.38
N TYR A 114 -0.27 15.96 -3.47
CA TYR A 114 -0.87 14.63 -3.44
C TYR A 114 -2.37 14.67 -3.12
N ILE A 115 -2.79 15.51 -2.18
CA ILE A 115 -4.22 15.72 -1.86
C ILE A 115 -4.97 16.27 -3.08
N ASP A 116 -4.38 17.21 -3.82
CA ASP A 116 -4.97 17.73 -5.06
C ASP A 116 -5.11 16.63 -6.13
N VAL A 117 -4.11 15.75 -6.24
CA VAL A 117 -4.16 14.60 -7.16
C VAL A 117 -5.20 13.58 -6.73
N CYS A 118 -5.34 13.33 -5.43
CA CYS A 118 -6.40 12.50 -4.85
C CYS A 118 -7.79 13.05 -5.22
N ALA A 119 -8.02 14.35 -5.00
CA ALA A 119 -9.27 15.01 -5.34
C ALA A 119 -9.59 14.91 -6.85
N LYS A 120 -8.60 15.14 -7.73
CA LYS A 120 -8.74 15.00 -9.19
C LYS A 120 -9.10 13.58 -9.62
N ASN A 121 -8.67 12.58 -8.86
CA ASN A 121 -8.99 11.17 -9.11
C ASN A 121 -10.29 10.70 -8.44
N GLY A 122 -10.99 11.59 -7.73
CA GLY A 122 -12.22 11.25 -7.01
C GLY A 122 -11.98 10.38 -5.78
N ILE A 123 -10.81 10.48 -5.17
CA ILE A 123 -10.49 9.81 -3.91
C ILE A 123 -11.23 10.52 -2.77
N GLU A 124 -12.06 9.77 -2.06
CA GLU A 124 -12.68 10.15 -0.81
C GLU A 124 -11.82 9.56 0.33
N PHE A 125 -11.26 10.44 1.17
CA PHE A 125 -10.49 9.98 2.34
C PHE A 125 -11.41 9.27 3.32
N ALA A 126 -11.11 8.00 3.56
CA ALA A 126 -11.93 7.11 4.34
C ALA A 126 -11.03 6.15 5.12
N GLN A 127 -11.25 6.06 6.42
CA GLN A 127 -10.60 5.04 7.22
C GLN A 127 -11.26 3.69 6.96
N THR A 128 -10.46 2.74 6.48
CA THR A 128 -10.86 1.35 6.31
C THR A 128 -10.14 0.47 7.29
N GLU A 129 -10.88 -0.45 7.91
CA GLU A 129 -10.34 -1.42 8.85
C GLU A 129 -9.59 -2.54 8.10
N PHE A 130 -8.37 -2.85 8.55
CA PHE A 130 -7.61 -4.00 8.10
C PHE A 130 -8.14 -5.28 8.74
N LYS A 131 -8.32 -6.35 7.97
CA LYS A 131 -9.00 -7.57 8.40
C LYS A 131 -8.20 -8.81 8.04
N SER A 132 -8.32 -9.84 8.88
CA SER A 132 -7.74 -11.15 8.63
C SER A 132 -8.52 -11.94 7.57
N ILE A 133 -7.82 -12.75 6.77
CA ILE A 133 -8.41 -13.74 5.87
C ILE A 133 -9.16 -14.80 6.71
N PRO A 134 -10.31 -15.34 6.24
CA PRO A 134 -10.95 -15.14 4.94
C PRO A 134 -11.72 -13.82 4.80
N ILE A 135 -11.88 -13.35 3.56
CA ILE A 135 -12.64 -12.14 3.24
C ILE A 135 -14.12 -12.39 3.49
N LYS A 136 -14.71 -11.57 4.35
CA LYS A 136 -16.15 -11.61 4.66
C LYS A 136 -16.83 -10.44 3.96
N HIS A 137 -17.73 -10.75 3.03
CA HIS A 137 -18.48 -9.74 2.28
C HIS A 137 -19.93 -10.16 2.08
N ASN A 138 -20.85 -9.39 2.66
CA ASN A 138 -22.28 -9.72 2.70
C ASN A 138 -22.50 -11.16 3.21
N THR A 139 -23.14 -12.01 2.40
CA THR A 139 -23.40 -13.43 2.71
C THR A 139 -22.32 -14.37 2.15
N HIS A 140 -21.21 -13.84 1.65
CA HIS A 140 -20.17 -14.62 0.99
C HIS A 140 -18.86 -14.58 1.79
N THR A 141 -18.17 -15.71 1.77
CA THR A 141 -16.81 -15.85 2.26
C THR A 141 -15.91 -16.16 1.07
N VAL A 142 -14.86 -15.36 0.89
CA VAL A 142 -13.81 -15.61 -0.10
C VAL A 142 -12.54 -16.02 0.64
N ASN A 143 -12.11 -17.25 0.40
CA ASN A 143 -10.82 -17.72 0.88
C ASN A 143 -9.74 -17.29 -0.10
N VAL A 144 -8.61 -16.87 0.43
CA VAL A 144 -7.43 -16.50 -0.36
C VAL A 144 -6.29 -17.42 0.06
N LYS A 145 -5.57 -17.98 -0.91
CA LYS A 145 -4.45 -18.88 -0.70
C LYS A 145 -3.29 -18.45 -1.60
N ILE A 146 -2.08 -18.51 -1.08
CA ILE A 146 -0.85 -18.45 -1.89
C ILE A 146 -0.41 -19.88 -2.22
N GLU A 147 -0.13 -20.12 -3.49
CA GLU A 147 0.58 -21.31 -3.96
C GLU A 147 1.97 -20.90 -4.40
N LYS A 148 3.01 -21.49 -3.79
CA LYS A 148 4.41 -21.15 -3.99
C LYS A 148 5.07 -22.26 -4.80
N GLU A 149 5.99 -21.90 -5.66
CA GLU A 149 6.88 -22.83 -6.34
C GLU A 149 8.31 -22.48 -5.93
N GLU A 150 9.00 -23.45 -5.31
CA GLU A 150 10.39 -23.31 -4.90
C GLU A 150 11.32 -23.34 -6.13
N LYS A 151 12.47 -22.67 -6.01
CA LYS A 151 13.52 -22.70 -7.05
C LYS A 151 14.06 -24.12 -7.18
N ILE A 152 14.06 -24.67 -8.39
CA ILE A 152 14.57 -26.01 -8.67
C ILE A 152 16.08 -25.93 -8.95
N GLY A 153 16.90 -26.55 -8.10
CA GLY A 153 18.35 -26.62 -8.23
C GLY A 153 19.02 -27.10 -6.93
N VAL A 154 20.27 -27.56 -7.02
CA VAL A 154 21.11 -27.75 -5.82
C VAL A 154 21.67 -26.38 -5.45
N TRP A 155 20.96 -25.67 -4.60
CA TRP A 155 21.43 -24.43 -4.00
C TRP A 155 22.13 -24.78 -2.69
N GLU A 156 23.34 -24.27 -2.48
CA GLU A 156 23.96 -24.37 -1.16
C GLU A 156 23.16 -23.49 -0.18
N GLU A 157 23.26 -23.78 1.12
CA GLU A 157 22.55 -23.02 2.16
C GLU A 157 22.88 -21.51 2.09
N SER A 158 24.13 -21.20 1.75
CA SER A 158 24.62 -19.84 1.45
C SER A 158 23.91 -19.16 0.28
N ASP A 159 23.49 -19.92 -0.74
CA ASP A 159 22.76 -19.37 -1.87
C ASP A 159 21.31 -19.06 -1.49
N ILE A 160 20.68 -19.87 -0.64
CA ILE A 160 19.33 -19.61 -0.13
C ILE A 160 19.31 -18.36 0.75
N GLU A 161 20.34 -18.17 1.57
CA GLU A 161 20.48 -16.96 2.40
C GLU A 161 20.59 -15.66 1.58
N ILE A 162 21.10 -15.74 0.35
CA ILE A 162 21.33 -14.58 -0.52
C ILE A 162 20.20 -14.39 -1.53
N TYR A 163 19.68 -15.48 -2.10
CA TYR A 163 18.74 -15.46 -3.22
C TYR A 163 17.33 -15.94 -2.84
N GLY A 164 17.10 -16.41 -1.62
CA GLY A 164 15.81 -16.98 -1.22
C GLY A 164 15.45 -18.28 -1.97
N ASN A 165 14.46 -19.00 -1.45
CA ASN A 165 14.04 -20.31 -1.94
C ASN A 165 12.79 -20.27 -2.84
N ILE A 166 12.02 -19.18 -2.86
CA ILE A 166 10.79 -19.10 -3.66
C ILE A 166 11.11 -18.55 -5.06
N GLY A 167 10.74 -19.30 -6.10
CA GLY A 167 10.96 -18.93 -7.50
C GLY A 167 9.75 -18.24 -8.13
N SER A 168 8.54 -18.68 -7.76
CA SER A 168 7.29 -18.11 -8.26
C SER A 168 6.16 -18.28 -7.24
N TYR A 169 5.08 -17.52 -7.38
CA TYR A 169 3.85 -17.78 -6.65
C TYR A 169 2.59 -17.32 -7.40
N LYS A 170 1.45 -17.88 -6.97
CA LYS A 170 0.11 -17.53 -7.43
C LYS A 170 -0.77 -17.21 -6.23
N LEU A 171 -1.52 -16.12 -6.31
CA LEU A 171 -2.59 -15.80 -5.37
C LEU A 171 -3.92 -16.30 -5.94
N ILE A 172 -4.58 -17.19 -5.21
CA ILE A 172 -5.84 -17.81 -5.62
C ILE A 172 -6.96 -17.35 -4.70
N ALA A 173 -8.03 -16.82 -5.29
CA ALA A 173 -9.27 -16.53 -4.60
C ALA A 173 -10.29 -17.64 -4.87
N LYS A 174 -11.01 -18.08 -3.83
CA LYS A 174 -12.00 -19.16 -3.90
C LYS A 174 -13.25 -18.84 -3.08
N ASN A 175 -14.41 -19.05 -3.67
CA ASN A 175 -15.71 -19.02 -3.00
C ASN A 175 -16.53 -20.27 -3.37
N LYS A 176 -17.81 -20.29 -3.00
CA LYS A 176 -18.72 -21.41 -3.32
C LYS A 176 -18.96 -21.63 -4.82
N ASN A 177 -18.76 -20.61 -5.64
CA ASN A 177 -19.02 -20.62 -7.08
C ASN A 177 -17.80 -21.02 -7.91
N GLY A 178 -16.59 -21.02 -7.34
CA GLY A 178 -15.38 -21.40 -8.05
C GLY A 178 -14.10 -20.81 -7.44
N GLN A 179 -13.00 -20.98 -8.18
CA GLN A 179 -11.68 -20.44 -7.83
C GLN A 179 -11.03 -19.78 -9.05
N LYS A 180 -10.17 -18.79 -8.82
CA LYS A 180 -9.39 -18.10 -9.86
C LYS A 180 -8.05 -17.62 -9.32
N THR A 181 -7.03 -17.65 -10.17
CA THR A 181 -5.77 -16.92 -9.94
C THR A 181 -6.00 -15.43 -10.15
N ILE A 182 -5.83 -14.64 -9.10
CA ILE A 182 -6.01 -13.18 -9.12
C ILE A 182 -4.70 -12.42 -9.23
N HIS A 183 -3.59 -13.05 -8.86
CA HIS A 183 -2.25 -12.52 -9.10
C HIS A 183 -1.27 -13.66 -9.33
N GLN A 184 -0.24 -13.41 -10.13
CA GLN A 184 0.83 -14.36 -10.37
C GLN A 184 2.14 -13.61 -10.57
N ASN A 185 3.14 -13.97 -9.78
CA ASN A 185 4.51 -13.58 -10.00
C ASN A 185 5.28 -14.81 -10.49
N THR A 186 5.74 -14.78 -11.74
CA THR A 186 6.45 -15.90 -12.38
C THR A 186 7.94 -15.92 -12.09
N PHE A 187 8.49 -14.85 -11.52
CA PHE A 187 9.93 -14.74 -11.32
C PHE A 187 10.26 -13.89 -10.10
N MET A 188 10.78 -14.55 -9.07
CA MET A 188 11.29 -13.89 -7.88
C MET A 188 12.80 -14.06 -7.76
N GLN A 189 13.49 -12.92 -7.61
CA GLN A 189 14.94 -12.91 -7.51
C GLN A 189 15.42 -13.31 -6.13
N ALA A 190 14.80 -12.78 -5.07
CA ALA A 190 15.36 -12.81 -3.72
C ALA A 190 14.32 -12.98 -2.60
N ALA A 191 13.28 -13.80 -2.78
CA ALA A 191 12.24 -14.00 -1.77
C ALA A 191 12.39 -15.35 -1.04
N ASN A 192 12.38 -15.31 0.29
CA ASN A 192 12.41 -16.48 1.17
C ASN A 192 11.02 -16.90 1.64
N ASP A 193 10.07 -15.96 1.67
CA ASP A 193 8.68 -16.34 1.88
C ASP A 193 7.71 -15.33 1.24
N VAL A 194 6.47 -15.77 1.04
CA VAL A 194 5.37 -14.93 0.57
C VAL A 194 4.11 -15.24 1.38
N ILE A 195 3.51 -14.23 1.99
CA ILE A 195 2.40 -14.40 2.94
C ILE A 195 1.22 -13.49 2.60
N VAL A 196 0.00 -13.98 2.78
CA VAL A 196 -1.20 -13.14 2.71
C VAL A 196 -1.40 -12.53 4.09
N CYS A 197 -1.17 -11.23 4.21
CA CYS A 197 -1.26 -10.52 5.48
C CYS A 197 -2.71 -10.29 5.90
N GLY A 198 -3.58 -9.98 4.95
CA GLY A 198 -4.98 -9.63 5.20
C GLY A 198 -5.57 -8.83 4.06
N TYR A 199 -6.62 -8.06 4.35
CA TYR A 199 -7.30 -7.25 3.34
C TYR A 199 -8.00 -6.02 3.91
N PHE A 200 -8.37 -5.12 3.00
CA PHE A 200 -9.36 -4.06 3.22
C PHE A 200 -10.54 -4.24 2.27
N ASN A 201 -11.75 -3.91 2.72
CA ASN A 201 -12.89 -3.79 1.81
C ASN A 201 -12.97 -2.36 1.26
N SER A 202 -13.24 -2.23 -0.03
CA SER A 202 -13.66 -0.96 -0.60
C SER A 202 -14.99 -0.54 0.05
N PRO A 203 -15.13 0.72 0.50
CA PRO A 203 -16.40 1.22 1.01
C PRO A 203 -17.41 1.53 -0.12
N PHE A 204 -16.97 1.53 -1.39
CA PHE A 204 -17.76 1.98 -2.53
C PHE A 204 -18.16 0.87 -3.49
N GLU A 205 -17.42 -0.24 -3.51
CA GLU A 205 -17.57 -1.30 -4.51
C GLU A 205 -17.46 -2.68 -3.87
N ASP A 206 -17.98 -3.71 -4.55
CA ASP A 206 -17.83 -5.12 -4.18
C ASP A 206 -16.40 -5.63 -4.47
N ARG A 207 -15.40 -4.94 -3.91
CA ARG A 207 -13.97 -5.20 -4.08
C ARG A 207 -13.25 -5.21 -2.74
N ALA A 208 -12.21 -6.03 -2.67
CA ALA A 208 -11.23 -6.01 -1.60
C ALA A 208 -9.85 -5.68 -2.16
N LEU A 209 -9.02 -5.06 -1.34
CA LEU A 209 -7.57 -4.94 -1.53
C LEU A 209 -6.90 -5.97 -0.64
N ILE A 210 -6.22 -6.94 -1.23
CA ILE A 210 -5.47 -7.97 -0.53
C ILE A 210 -4.03 -7.49 -0.36
N ILE A 211 -3.49 -7.63 0.85
CA ILE A 211 -2.11 -7.29 1.17
C ILE A 211 -1.28 -8.58 1.21
N ILE A 212 -0.26 -8.64 0.37
CA ILE A 212 0.76 -9.69 0.36
C ILE A 212 2.04 -9.09 0.94
N GLY A 213 2.74 -9.85 1.79
CA GLY A 213 4.12 -9.55 2.17
C GLY A 213 5.07 -10.54 1.50
N GLU A 214 6.03 -10.03 0.74
CA GLU A 214 7.18 -10.77 0.22
C GLU A 214 8.36 -10.55 1.16
N TYR A 215 8.85 -11.61 1.79
CA TYR A 215 10.03 -11.55 2.65
C TYR A 215 11.27 -11.68 1.80
N VAL A 216 11.94 -10.56 1.54
CA VAL A 216 13.01 -10.44 0.55
C VAL A 216 14.34 -10.08 1.20
N ARG A 217 15.44 -10.48 0.56
CA ARG A 217 16.78 -10.14 1.03
C ARG A 217 17.01 -8.64 0.86
N ALA A 218 17.40 -7.98 1.96
CA ALA A 218 17.85 -6.60 1.99
C ALA A 218 19.37 -6.54 2.25
N PHE A 219 19.93 -5.33 2.41
CA PHE A 219 21.36 -5.17 2.63
C PHE A 219 21.78 -5.76 4.00
N GLU A 220 21.12 -5.37 5.08
CA GLU A 220 21.26 -5.86 6.45
C GLU A 220 20.15 -6.84 6.83
N GLY A 221 20.10 -7.98 6.15
CA GLY A 221 19.20 -9.08 6.52
C GLY A 221 18.03 -9.24 5.57
N TRP A 222 16.85 -9.39 6.13
CA TRP A 222 15.61 -9.60 5.40
C TRP A 222 14.63 -8.48 5.73
N ASP A 223 13.87 -8.05 4.75
CA ASP A 223 12.82 -7.02 4.86
C ASP A 223 11.53 -7.54 4.23
N VAL A 224 10.42 -6.85 4.46
CA VAL A 224 9.14 -7.16 3.82
C VAL A 224 8.78 -6.12 2.78
N GLU A 225 8.63 -6.58 1.54
CA GLU A 225 8.02 -5.81 0.47
C GLU A 225 6.54 -6.14 0.39
N PHE A 226 5.69 -5.11 0.45
CA PHE A 226 4.25 -5.28 0.40
C PHE A 226 3.73 -5.11 -1.02
N ILE A 227 2.87 -6.04 -1.43
CA ILE A 227 2.15 -5.99 -2.70
C ILE A 227 0.66 -5.88 -2.43
N LEU A 228 0.03 -4.97 -3.17
CA LEU A 228 -1.37 -4.59 -3.03
C LEU A 228 -2.13 -5.09 -4.26
N ILE A 229 -3.01 -6.07 -4.07
CA ILE A 229 -3.76 -6.72 -5.16
C ILE A 229 -5.26 -6.46 -5.02
N GLY A 230 -5.87 -5.95 -6.08
CA GLY A 230 -7.32 -5.81 -6.15
C GLY A 230 -8.03 -7.14 -6.40
N CYS A 231 -9.21 -7.31 -5.80
CA CYS A 231 -10.02 -8.52 -5.98
C CYS A 231 -11.51 -8.21 -5.95
N HIS A 232 -12.22 -8.48 -7.04
CA HIS A 232 -13.68 -8.35 -7.07
C HIS A 232 -14.38 -9.54 -6.41
N LEU A 233 -15.28 -9.25 -5.48
CA LEU A 233 -15.86 -10.27 -4.60
C LEU A 233 -17.07 -11.00 -5.22
N SER A 234 -17.66 -10.47 -6.29
CA SER A 234 -18.86 -11.02 -6.93
C SER A 234 -18.70 -11.34 -8.42
N ASN A 235 -17.87 -10.60 -9.17
CA ASN A 235 -17.69 -10.80 -10.62
C ASN A 235 -16.54 -11.77 -10.97
N GLY A 236 -16.57 -12.97 -10.40
CA GLY A 236 -15.57 -14.01 -10.70
C GLY A 236 -14.12 -13.61 -10.41
N PHE A 237 -13.90 -12.76 -9.39
CA PHE A 237 -12.56 -12.29 -8.99
C PHE A 237 -11.82 -11.55 -10.11
N GLN A 238 -12.53 -10.71 -10.88
CA GLN A 238 -11.98 -9.73 -11.83
C GLN A 238 -11.80 -8.36 -11.18
#